data_AF-W7YF44-F1
#
_entry.id   AF-W7YF44-F1
#
_cell.length_a   1.000
_cell.length_b   1.000
_cell.length_c   1.000
_cell.angle_alpha   90.00
_cell.angle_beta   90.00
_cell.angle_gamma   90.00
#
_symmetry.space_group_name_H-M   'P 1'
#
loop_
_entity.id
_entity.type
_entity.pdbx_description
1 polymer ?
#
loop_
_entity_poly.entity_id
_entity_poly.type
_entity_poly.pdbx_seq_one_letter_code
_entity_poly.pdbx_strand_id
1 'polypeptide(L)' 'MINDFSALHDYVSTIQSSISATAAAVYILKDGQCINEWYAGFHGNNENSRLVDAVSV' A
#
# COMPACT_ATOMS: atom_id res chain seq x y z
N MET A 1 18.27 12.52 4.50
CA MET A 1 17.67 11.53 5.43
C MET A 1 16.85 10.59 4.58
N ILE A 2 17.17 9.29 4.61
CA ILE A 2 16.25 8.28 4.09
C ILE A 2 15.17 8.14 5.16
N ASN A 3 13.92 8.47 4.83
CA ASN A 3 12.81 8.22 5.73
C ASN A 3 12.47 6.72 5.62
N ASP A 4 12.70 5.98 6.71
CA ASP A 4 12.33 4.58 6.79
C ASP A 4 10.87 4.47 7.24
N PHE A 5 10.03 3.90 6.36
CA PHE A 5 8.61 3.67 6.60
C PHE A 5 8.27 2.18 6.74
N SER A 6 9.27 1.30 6.80
CA SER A 6 9.09 -0.16 6.88
C SER A 6 8.13 -0.58 7.99
N ALA A 7 8.30 -0.04 9.20
CA ALA A 7 7.42 -0.35 10.34
C ALA A 7 5.95 0.03 10.09
N LEU A 8 5.69 1.12 9.34
CA LEU A 8 4.34 1.50 8.94
C LEU A 8 3.79 0.57 7.86
N HIS A 9 4.61 0.20 6.87
CA HIS A 9 4.23 -0.78 5.84
C HIS A 9 3.89 -2.13 6.45
N ASP A 10 4.70 -2.61 7.40
CA ASP A 10 4.48 -3.86 8.13
C ASP A 10 3.19 -3.83 8.96
N TYR A 11 2.93 -2.71 9.65
CA TYR A 11 1.67 -2.52 10.38
C TYR A 11 0.47 -2.59 9.43
N VAL A 12 0.51 -1.86 8.32
CA VAL A 12 -0.60 -1.83 7.34
C VAL A 12 -0.80 -3.19 6.69
N SER A 13 0.28 -3.90 6.35
CA SER A 13 0.25 -5.28 5.85
C SER A 13 -0.37 -6.26 6.85
N THR A 14 -0.05 -6.08 8.14
CA THR A 14 -0.66 -6.88 9.23
C THR A 14 -2.16 -6.64 9.31
N ILE A 15 -2.60 -5.37 9.24
CA ILE A 15 -4.02 -5.04 9.25
C ILE A 15 -4.73 -5.61 8.02
N GLN A 16 -4.18 -5.39 6.82
CA GLN A 16 -4.69 -5.95 5.56
C GLN A 16 -4.98 -7.45 5.70
N SER A 17 -3.99 -8.19 6.21
CA SER A 17 -4.09 -9.63 6.42
C SER A 17 -5.15 -9.98 7.48
N SER A 18 -5.17 -9.28 8.61
CA SER A 18 -6.09 -9.56 9.73
C SER A 18 -7.56 -9.39 9.37
N ILE A 19 -7.88 -8.47 8.45
CA ILE A 19 -9.25 -8.20 8.01
C ILE A 19 -9.59 -8.89 6.68
N SER A 20 -8.67 -9.69 6.13
CA SER A 20 -8.82 -10.34 4.82
C SER A 20 -9.09 -9.35 3.67
N ALA A 21 -8.49 -8.17 3.71
CA ALA A 21 -8.58 -7.20 2.61
C ALA A 21 -7.70 -7.66 1.44
N THR A 22 -8.19 -7.47 0.21
CA THR A 22 -7.44 -7.85 -1.00
C THR A 22 -6.24 -6.94 -1.26
N ALA A 23 -6.23 -5.73 -0.72
CA ALA A 23 -5.18 -4.74 -0.93
C ALA A 23 -5.04 -3.73 0.22
N ALA A 24 -3.90 -3.04 0.22
CA ALA A 24 -3.64 -1.87 1.04
C ALA A 24 -2.73 -0.89 0.29
N ALA A 25 -2.79 0.38 0.69
CA ALA A 25 -1.93 1.43 0.17
C ALA A 25 -1.56 2.42 1.28
N VAL A 26 -0.36 2.97 1.21
CA VAL A 26 0.13 4.04 2.09
C VAL A 26 0.61 5.20 1.21
N TYR A 27 0.09 6.39 1.48
CA TYR A 27 0.47 7.62 0.78
C TYR A 27 0.75 8.72 1.81
N ILE A 28 1.98 9.23 1.85
CA ILE A 28 2.43 10.20 2.84
C ILE A 28 2.86 11.49 2.15
N LEU A 29 2.15 12.57 2.50
CA LEU A 29 2.47 13.92 2.06
C LEU A 29 3.15 14.70 3.18
N LYS A 30 4.25 15.37 2.83
CA LYS A 30 4.92 16.34 3.71
C LYS A 30 5.37 17.54 2.87
N ASP A 31 5.05 18.74 3.33
CA ASP A 31 5.42 20.00 2.66
C ASP A 31 4.98 20.04 1.18
N GLY A 32 3.79 19.49 0.91
CA GLY A 32 3.23 19.40 -0.45
C GLY A 32 3.88 18.36 -1.37
N GLN A 33 4.82 17.55 -0.86
CA GLN A 33 5.49 16.51 -1.62
C GLN A 33 5.11 15.11 -1.13
N CYS A 34 5.00 14.15 -2.05
CA CYS A 34 4.92 12.74 -1.71
C CYS A 34 6.29 12.27 -1.22
N ILE A 35 6.37 11.88 0.05
CA ILE A 35 7.60 11.34 0.64
C ILE A 35 7.56 9.82 0.80
N ASN A 36 6.38 9.20 0.62
CA ASN A 36 6.22 7.76 0.55
C ASN A 36 4.93 7.41 -0.19
N GLU A 37 5.05 6.42 -1.07
CA GLU A 37 3.95 5.77 -1.75
C GLU A 37 4.27 4.27 -1.77
N TRP A 38 3.35 3.46 -1.26
CA TRP A 38 3.52 2.03 -1.10
C TRP A 38 2.20 1.31 -1.30
N TYR A 39 2.26 0.12 -1.89
CA TYR A 39 1.12 -0.68 -2.28
C TYR A 39 1.34 -2.15 -1.90
N ALA A 40 0.25 -2.84 -1.56
CA ALA A 40 0.22 -4.27 -1.38
C ALA A 40 -1.09 -4.87 -1.91
N GLY A 41 -1.00 -6.10 -2.42
CA GLY A 41 -2.16 -6.88 -2.84
C GLY A 41 -2.68 -6.54 -4.24
N PHE A 42 -3.97 -6.81 -4.46
CA PHE A 42 -4.60 -6.81 -5.77
C PHE A 42 -5.95 -6.07 -5.77
N HIS A 43 -6.33 -5.52 -6.93
CA HIS A 43 -7.60 -4.79 -7.12
C HIS A 43 -8.86 -5.66 -6.96
N GLY A 44 -8.71 -6.98 -6.85
CA GLY A 44 -9.79 -7.93 -6.67
C GLY A 44 -9.32 -9.21 -5.98
N ASN A 45 -10.22 -10.17 -5.82
CA ASN A 45 -9.98 -11.43 -5.10
C ASN A 45 -9.83 -12.65 -6.02
N ASN A 46 -9.66 -12.44 -7.33
CA ASN A 46 -9.54 -13.52 -8.31
C ASN A 46 -8.13 -13.57 -8.92
N GLU A 47 -7.79 -14.69 -9.55
CA GLU A 47 -6.46 -14.96 -10.11
C GLU A 47 -6.07 -14.00 -11.26
N ASN A 48 -7.06 -13.34 -11.88
CA ASN A 48 -6.84 -12.36 -12.94
C ASN A 48 -6.80 -10.92 -12.42
N SER A 49 -6.91 -10.72 -11.10
CA SER A 49 -6.85 -9.40 -10.49
C SER A 49 -5.43 -8.88 -10.59
N ARG A 50 -5.27 -7.65 -11.10
CA ARG A 50 -3.95 -7.01 -11.19
C ARG A 50 -3.48 -6.53 -9.83
N LEU A 51 -2.16 -6.41 -9.67
CA LEU A 51 -1.53 -5.79 -8.51
C LEU A 51 -2.01 -4.34 -8.35
N VAL A 52 -2.15 -3.90 -7.11
CA VAL A 52 -2.35 -2.48 -6.81
C VAL A 52 -1.05 -1.74 -7.04
N ASP A 53 -1.14 -0.65 -7.78
CA ASP A 53 -0.05 0.26 -8.11
C ASP A 53 -0.59 1.70 -8.25
N ALA A 54 0.28 2.62 -8.63
CA ALA A 54 -0.09 4.02 -8.85
C ALA A 54 -1.02 4.22 -10.07
N VAL A 55 -1.21 3.21 -10.90
CA VAL A 55 -1.95 3.34 -12.16
C VAL A 55 -3.43 3.10 -11.88
N SER A 56 -4.26 4.09 -12.21
CA SER A 56 -5.72 4.00 -12.15
C SER A 56 -6.27 3.64 -13.53
N VAL A 57 -6.08 2.39 -13.97
CA VAL A 57 -6.80 1.83 -15.14
C VAL A 57 -8.17 1.31 -14.75
#